data_AF-A0A9E6C669-F1
#
_entry.id   AF-A0A9E6C669-F1
#
_cell.length_a   1.000
_cell.length_b   1.000
_cell.length_c   1.000
_cell.angle_alpha   90.00
_cell.angle_beta   90.00
_cell.angle_gamma   90.00
#
_symmetry.space_group_name_H-M   'P 1'
#
loop_
_entity.id
_entity.type
_entity.pdbx_description
1 polymer ?
#
loop_
_entity_poly.entity_id
_entity_poly.type
_entity_poly.pdbx_seq_one_letter_code
_entity_poly.pdbx_strand_id
1 'polypeptide(L)' 'ELFLTGTAAQITAVTRVDHRPVGTGEMGPITAQLRETFFRVVRGQEPKYRHWLVPVYEK' A
#
# COMPACT_ATOMS: atom_id res chain seq x y z
N GLU A 1 10.25 9.65 3.89
CA GLU A 1 9.00 9.32 3.18
C GLU A 1 7.82 9.63 4.09
N LEU A 2 6.64 9.90 3.53
CA LEU A 2 5.37 10.02 4.26
C LEU A 2 4.31 9.28 3.44
N PHE A 3 3.43 8.53 4.09
CA PHE A 3 2.33 7.84 3.43
C PHE A 3 1.11 7.77 4.36
N LEU A 4 -0.06 7.65 3.75
CA LEU A 4 -1.32 7.43 4.44
C LEU A 4 -1.77 5.98 4.25
N THR A 5 -2.52 5.49 5.22
CA THR A 5 -3.16 4.18 5.17
C THR A 5 -4.65 4.27 5.43
N GLY A 6 -5.42 3.34 4.85
CA GLY A 6 -6.86 3.21 5.11
C GLY A 6 -7.51 2.23 4.14
N THR A 7 -8.72 1.75 4.44
CA THR A 7 -9.40 0.78 3.56
C THR A 7 -9.62 1.33 2.15
N ALA A 8 -9.99 2.60 2.03
CA ALA A 8 -10.15 3.28 0.74
C ALA A 8 -8.82 3.80 0.17
N ALA A 9 -8.01 4.45 1.00
CA ALA A 9 -6.73 5.06 0.58
C ALA A 9 -5.61 4.05 0.34
N GLN A 10 -5.77 2.80 0.81
CA GLN A 10 -4.80 1.71 0.71
C GLN A 10 -3.44 2.13 1.29
N ILE A 11 -2.36 2.09 0.51
CA ILE A 11 -1.06 2.70 0.82
C ILE A 11 -0.85 3.82 -0.19
N THR A 12 -1.01 5.07 0.26
CA THR A 12 -0.90 6.26 -0.61
C THR A 12 0.30 7.11 -0.19
N ALA A 13 1.24 7.31 -1.11
CA ALA A 13 2.41 8.16 -0.88
C ALA A 13 2.01 9.64 -0.78
N VAL A 14 2.61 10.36 0.18
CA VAL A 14 2.48 11.81 0.31
C VAL A 14 3.82 12.44 -0.02
N THR A 15 3.85 13.17 -1.13
CA THR A 15 5.07 13.79 -1.67
C THR A 15 5.27 15.23 -1.24
N ARG A 16 4.23 15.89 -0.71
CA ARG A 16 4.24 17.30 -0.31
C ARG A 16 3.32 17.56 0.88
N VAL A 17 3.75 18.41 1.80
CA VAL A 17 2.95 18.94 2.92
C VAL A 17 3.14 20.45 2.96
N ASP A 18 2.05 21.21 2.94
CA ASP A 18 2.08 22.69 2.91
C ASP A 18 3.05 23.24 1.87
N HIS A 19 2.95 22.76 0.64
CA HIS A 19 3.82 23.08 -0.50
C HIS A 19 5.31 22.74 -0.34
N ARG A 20 5.72 22.08 0.76
CA ARG A 20 7.11 21.64 0.99
C ARG A 20 7.27 20.17 0.59
N PRO A 21 8.27 19.82 -0.22
CA PRO A 21 8.50 18.42 -0.60
C PRO A 21 8.83 17.57 0.63
N VAL A 22 8.27 16.36 0.67
CA VAL A 22 8.68 15.33 1.62
C VAL A 22 9.85 14.58 0.99
N GLY A 23 11.05 14.73 1.55
CA GLY A 23 12.26 14.13 0.98
C GLY A 23 12.53 14.64 -0.44
N THR A 24 12.59 13.72 -1.42
CA THR A 24 12.81 14.06 -2.84
C THR A 24 11.57 14.65 -3.53
N GLY A 25 10.40 14.65 -2.88
CA GLY A 25 9.14 15.03 -3.53
C GLY A 25 8.55 13.94 -4.45
N GLU A 26 9.09 12.72 -4.39
CA GLU A 26 8.61 11.55 -5.11
C GLU A 26 8.26 10.42 -4.14
N MET A 27 7.57 9.39 -4.63
CA MET A 27 7.33 8.19 -3.83
C MET A 27 8.66 7.47 -3.60
N GLY A 28 9.03 7.31 -2.33
CA GLY A 28 10.27 6.62 -1.98
C GLY A 28 10.16 5.09 -2.08
N PRO A 29 11.32 4.41 -1.93
CA PRO A 29 11.43 2.96 -2.15
C PRO A 29 10.67 2.12 -1.11
N ILE A 30 10.58 2.56 0.15
CA ILE A 30 9.87 1.79 1.20
C ILE A 30 8.37 1.87 0.96
N THR A 31 7.87 3.06 0.63
CA THR A 31 6.45 3.25 0.31
C THR A 31 6.05 2.43 -0.92
N ALA A 32 6.91 2.37 -1.94
CA ALA A 32 6.70 1.55 -3.12
C ALA A 32 6.63 0.05 -2.78
N GLN A 33 7.58 -0.46 -1.99
CA GLN A 33 7.61 -1.85 -1.55
C GLN A 33 6.40 -2.23 -0.70
N LEU A 34 5.98 -1.36 0.22
CA LEU A 34 4.78 -1.56 1.03
C LEU A 34 3.52 -1.59 0.17
N ARG A 35 3.40 -0.66 -0.79
CA ARG A 35 2.26 -0.58 -1.71
C ARG A 35 2.17 -1.84 -2.59
N GLU A 36 3.27 -2.28 -3.17
CA GLU A 36 3.33 -3.51 -3.97
C GLU A 36 2.95 -4.73 -3.12
N THR A 37 3.55 -4.88 -1.95
CA THR A 37 3.25 -5.97 -1.01
C THR A 37 1.77 -5.97 -0.64
N PHE A 38 1.21 -4.82 -0.28
CA PHE A 38 -0.21 -4.67 0.03
C PHE A 38 -1.09 -5.17 -1.12
N PHE A 39 -0.81 -4.76 -2.36
CA PHE A 39 -1.59 -5.20 -3.52
C PHE A 39 -1.50 -6.71 -3.78
N ARG A 40 -0.33 -7.32 -3.58
CA ARG A 40 -0.18 -8.78 -3.70
C ARG A 40 -0.95 -9.50 -2.59
N VAL A 41 -0.94 -8.97 -1.37
CA VAL A 41 -1.69 -9.51 -0.24
C VAL A 41 -3.19 -9.47 -0.48
N VAL A 42 -3.77 -8.31 -0.80
CA VAL A 42 -5.23 -8.17 -0.95
C VAL A 42 -5.78 -8.92 -2.17
N ARG A 43 -4.93 -9.24 -3.16
CA ARG A 43 -5.27 -10.09 -4.31
C ARG A 43 -5.03 -11.58 -4.07
N GLY A 44 -4.62 -11.99 -2.86
CA GLY A 44 -4.40 -13.40 -2.50
C GLY A 44 -3.17 -14.04 -3.14
N GLN A 45 -2.25 -13.22 -3.64
CA GLN A 45 -0.99 -13.62 -4.27
C GLN A 45 0.14 -13.85 -3.26
N GLU A 46 -0.14 -13.62 -1.96
CA GLU A 46 0.79 -13.88 -0.87
C GLU A 46 0.25 -14.97 0.08
N PRO A 47 0.77 -16.21 0.00
CA PRO A 47 0.31 -17.32 0.83
C PRO A 47 0.33 -17.02 2.33
N LYS A 48 1.34 -16.29 2.80
CA LYS A 48 1.51 -15.89 4.21
C LYS A 48 0.28 -15.18 4.78
N TYR A 49 -0.43 -14.40 3.95
CA TYR A 49 -1.53 -13.54 4.38
C TYR A 49 -2.89 -13.99 3.86
N ARG A 50 -2.99 -15.18 3.25
CA ARG A 50 -4.27 -15.71 2.72
C ARG A 50 -5.37 -15.80 3.77
N HIS A 51 -5.01 -16.00 5.04
CA HIS A 51 -5.96 -16.06 6.15
C HIS A 51 -6.68 -14.72 6.42
N TRP A 52 -6.26 -13.61 5.81
CA TRP A 52 -6.99 -12.32 5.85
C TRP A 52 -8.11 -12.22 4.82
N LEU A 53 -8.16 -13.13 3.84
CA LEU A 53 -9.10 -13.05 2.72
C LEU A 53 -10.23 -14.06 2.91
N VAL A 54 -11.45 -13.59 2.68
CA VAL A 54 -12.65 -14.43 2.67
C VAL A 54 -13.09 -14.59 1.21
N PRO A 55 -13.01 -15.80 0.62
CA PRO A 55 -13.54 -16.04 -0.71
C PRO A 55 -15.06 -15.98 -0.69
N VAL A 56 -15.65 -15.28 -1.66
CA VAL A 56 -17.11 -15.12 -1.78
C VAL A 56 -17.73 -16.18 -2.70
N TYR A 57 -16.96 -16.68 -3.67
CA TYR A 57 -17.38 -17.72 -4.60
C TYR A 57 -16.66 -19.02 -4.29
N GLU A 58 -17.34 -20.14 -4.55
CA GLU A 58 -16.70 -21.46 -4.54
C GLU A 58 -15.69 -21.57 -5.68
N LYS A 59 -14.65 -22.38 -5.48
CA LYS A 59 -13.59 -22.63 -6.46
C LYS A 59 -14.03 -23.62 -7.52
#